data_AF-A0A9X2BB21-F1
#
_entry.id   AF-A0A9X2BB21-F1
#
_cell.length_a   1.000
_cell.length_b   1.000
_cell.length_c   1.000
_cell.angle_alpha   90.00
_cell.angle_beta   90.00
_cell.angle_gamma   90.00
#
_symmetry.space_group_name_H-M   'P 1'
#
loop_
_entity.id
_entity.type
_entity.pdbx_description
1 polymer ?
#
loop_
_entity_poly.entity_id
_entity_poly.type
_entity_poly.pdbx_seq_one_letter_code
_entity_poly.pdbx_strand_id
1 'polypeptide(L)' 'MSDFTHLAKIYGFECYYNDNTGDIEGTSWINQKLIELFVWIDVTFTNNEAFKIEIIQKL' A
#
# COMPACT_ATOMS: atom_id res chain seq x y z
N MET A 1 -0.32 -13.53 6.87
CA MET A 1 -1.71 -13.04 6.74
C MET A 1 -2.31 -12.51 8.03
N SER A 2 -1.86 -12.89 9.24
CA SER A 2 -2.50 -12.48 10.51
C SER A 2 -2.16 -11.08 11.03
N ASP A 3 -1.24 -10.35 10.40
CA ASP A 3 -0.65 -9.17 11.04
C ASP A 3 -1.17 -7.84 10.47
N PHE A 4 -2.02 -7.86 9.43
CA PHE A 4 -2.57 -6.63 8.86
C PHE A 4 -3.76 -6.10 9.64
N THR A 5 -3.72 -4.81 9.93
CA THR A 5 -4.71 -4.11 10.76
C THR A 5 -5.80 -3.40 9.96
N HIS A 6 -5.52 -3.08 8.70
CA HIS A 6 -6.38 -2.25 7.87
C HIS A 6 -6.42 -2.78 6.44
N LEU A 7 -7.56 -2.59 5.78
CA LEU A 7 -7.68 -2.57 4.35
C LEU A 7 -7.55 -1.11 3.89
N ALA A 8 -6.64 -0.85 2.97
CA ALA A 8 -6.29 0.48 2.49
C ALA A 8 -6.17 0.50 0.96
N LYS A 9 -6.02 1.69 0.40
CA LYS A 9 -5.75 1.95 -1.01
C LYS A 9 -4.47 2.76 -1.15
N ILE A 10 -3.56 2.30 -2.01
CA ILE A 10 -2.35 3.01 -2.39
C ILE A 10 -2.43 3.27 -3.89
N TYR A 11 -2.42 4.54 -4.29
CA TYR A 11 -2.70 4.98 -5.68
C TYR A 11 -4.00 4.39 -6.25
N GLY A 12 -5.01 4.15 -5.40
CA GLY A 12 -6.29 3.58 -5.79
C GLY A 12 -6.33 2.04 -5.85
N PHE A 13 -5.21 1.35 -5.64
CA PHE A 13 -5.14 -0.12 -5.60
C PHE A 13 -5.33 -0.65 -4.18
N GLU A 14 -6.18 -1.66 -4.01
CA GLU A 14 -6.48 -2.22 -2.68
C GLU A 14 -5.32 -3.05 -2.14
N CYS A 15 -4.93 -2.76 -0.91
CA CYS A 15 -3.89 -3.43 -0.16
C CYS A 15 -4.27 -3.63 1.30
N TYR A 16 -3.67 -4.62 1.92
CA TYR A 16 -3.62 -4.76 3.36
C TYR A 16 -2.49 -3.88 3.90
N TYR A 17 -2.78 -3.16 4.98
CA TYR A 17 -1.85 -2.26 5.64
C TYR A 17 -1.77 -2.58 7.14
N ASN A 18 -0.54 -2.72 7.63
CA ASN A 18 -0.25 -2.87 9.04
C ASN A 18 0.22 -1.53 9.60
N ASP A 19 -0.62 -0.89 10.41
CA ASP A 19 -0.32 0.41 11.00
C ASP A 19 0.74 0.34 12.11
N ASN A 20 0.97 -0.85 12.67
CA ASN A 20 1.96 -1.05 13.72
C ASN A 20 3.39 -1.21 13.15
N THR A 21 3.53 -1.84 11.98
CA THR A 21 4.84 -2.11 11.35
C THR A 21 5.11 -1.25 10.12
N GLY A 22 4.07 -0.67 9.51
CA GLY A 22 4.12 -0.01 8.22
C GLY A 22 4.07 -0.97 7.02
N ASP A 23 3.86 -2.29 7.25
CA ASP A 23 3.85 -3.27 6.17
C ASP A 23 2.65 -3.10 5.24
N ILE A 24 2.89 -3.33 3.95
CA ILE A 24 1.90 -3.22 2.88
C ILE A 24 1.92 -4.51 2.06
N GLU A 25 0.76 -5.11 1.83
CA GLU A 25 0.61 -6.27 0.95
C GLU A 25 -0.57 -6.06 -0.01
N GLY A 26 -0.40 -6.35 -1.29
CA GLY A 26 -1.50 -6.25 -2.25
C GLY A 26 -2.60 -7.28 -1.94
N THR A 27 -3.86 -6.92 -2.15
CA THR A 27 -5.00 -7.87 -2.02
C THR A 27 -4.96 -9.02 -3.03
N SER A 28 -4.16 -8.87 -4.08
CA SER A 28 -3.85 -9.90 -5.09
C SER A 28 -2.43 -9.71 -5.60
N TRP A 29 -1.85 -10.73 -6.26
CA TRP A 29 -0.54 -10.62 -6.91
C TRP A 29 -0.43 -9.40 -7.83
N ILE A 30 -1.48 -9.13 -8.62
CA ILE A 30 -1.49 -8.02 -9.59
C ILE A 30 -1.47 -6.69 -8.84
N ASN A 31 -2.31 -6.55 -7.82
CA ASN A 31 -2.34 -5.34 -7.00
C ASN A 31 -1.00 -5.11 -6.30
N GLN A 32 -0.37 -6.18 -5.80
CA GLN A 32 0.97 -6.09 -5.21
C GLN A 32 2.00 -5.57 -6.21
N LYS A 33 2.06 -6.13 -7.43
CA LYS A 33 3.00 -5.68 -8.46
C LYS A 33 2.76 -4.25 -8.92
N LEU A 34 1.49 -3.83 -9.01
CA LEU A 34 1.14 -2.45 -9.36
C LEU A 34 1.56 -1.48 -8.26
N ILE A 35 1.28 -1.81 -6.99
CA ILE A 35 1.69 -0.99 -5.85
C ILE A 35 3.21 -0.84 -5.81
N GLU A 36 3.96 -1.94 -5.92
CA GLU A 36 5.43 -1.93 -5.99
C GLU A 36 5.93 -1.02 -7.12
N LEU A 37 5.34 -1.12 -8.32
CA LEU A 37 5.73 -0.31 -9.47
C LEU A 37 5.44 1.18 -9.26
N PHE A 38 4.24 1.54 -8.80
CA PHE A 38 3.85 2.94 -8.61
C PHE A 38 4.61 3.59 -7.46
N VAL A 39 4.83 2.87 -6.36
CA VAL A 39 5.70 3.30 -5.26
C VAL A 39 7.12 3.55 -5.79
N TRP A 40 7.66 2.62 -6.58
CA TRP A 40 8.99 2.79 -7.15
C TRP A 40 9.09 4.00 -8.08
N ILE A 41 8.07 4.22 -8.93
CA ILE A 41 8.00 5.40 -9.80
C ILE A 41 7.96 6.67 -8.95
N ASP A 42 7.11 6.74 -7.92
CA ASP A 42 6.96 7.97 -7.12
C ASP A 42 8.22 8.30 -6.30
N VAL A 43 8.89 7.28 -5.76
CA VAL A 43 10.19 7.44 -5.08
C VAL A 43 11.26 7.91 -6.06
N THR A 44 11.31 7.33 -7.27
CA THR A 44 12.37 7.62 -8.25
C THR A 44 12.22 8.99 -8.91
N PHE A 45 10.98 9.39 -9.23
CA PHE A 45 10.72 10.57 -10.06
C PHE A 45 10.23 11.79 -9.27
N THR A 46 9.63 11.58 -8.09
CA THR A 46 8.89 12.65 -7.39
C THR A 46 9.51 13.06 -6.06
N ASN A 47 10.54 12.33 -5.55
CA ASN A 47 11.14 12.54 -4.21
C ASN A 47 10.07 12.68 -3.11
N ASN A 48 8.91 12.05 -3.30
CA ASN A 48 7.78 12.20 -2.42
C ASN A 48 7.91 11.15 -1.32
N GLU A 49 8.27 11.58 -0.12
CA GLU A 49 8.53 10.69 1.02
C GLU A 49 7.23 10.12 1.63
N ALA A 50 6.07 10.68 1.27
CA ALA A 50 4.77 10.28 1.81
C ALA A 50 3.85 9.75 0.70
N PHE A 51 3.70 8.43 0.67
CA PHE A 51 2.71 7.77 -0.19
C PHE A 51 1.29 8.15 0.23
N LYS A 52 0.41 8.36 -0.75
CA LYS A 52 -1.02 8.57 -0.46
C LYS A 52 -1.67 7.23 -0.11
N ILE A 53 -1.79 6.95 1.18
CA ILE A 53 -2.49 5.78 1.72
C ILE A 53 -3.89 6.21 2.15
N GLU A 54 -4.92 5.60 1.58
CA GLU A 54 -6.33 5.83 1.92
C GLU A 54 -6.87 4.63 2.68
N ILE A 55 -7.07 4.76 4.00
CA ILE A 55 -7.64 3.67 4.81
C ILE A 55 -9.12 3.50 4.44
N ILE A 56 -9.49 2.29 3.99
CA ILE A 56 -10.88 1.95 3.65
C ILE A 56 -11.60 1.45 4.89
N GLN A 57 -10.99 0.50 5.60
CA GLN A 57 -11.62 -0.21 6.71
C GLN A 57 -10.57 -0.76 7.66
N LYS A 58 -10.90 -0.79 8.96
CA LYS A 58 -10.14 -1.53 9.96
C LYS A 58 -10.59 -3.00 9.99
N LEU A 59 -9.63 -3.92 9.98
CA LEU A 59 -9.86 -5.36 10.00
C LEU A 59 -10.03 -5.89 11.43
#